data_AF-A0A6P0JSH9-F1
#
_entry.id   AF-A0A6P0JSH9-F1
#
_cell.length_a   1.000
_cell.length_b   1.000
_cell.length_c   1.000
_cell.angle_alpha   90.00
_cell.angle_beta   90.00
_cell.angle_gamma   90.00
#
_symmetry.space_group_name_H-M   'P 1'
#
loop_
_entity.id
_entity.type
_entity.pdbx_description
1 polymer ?
#
loop_
_entity_poly.entity_id
_entity_poly.type
_entity_poly.pdbx_seq_one_letter_code
_entity_poly.pdbx_strand_id
1 'polypeptide(L)'
;MQITNKIHFRNLRGDLFGGVTAAIISLPMALAFGVASGAGAQAGLYGAFCVGFFASLFGGTPTLISEPTGPMTVVMTAVVTTMIAANPENGMAMAFTVVMMAGVFQI
;
A
#
# COMPACT_ATOMS: atom_id res chain seq x y z
N MET A 1 12.81 21.89 11.14
CA MET A 1 11.91 20.71 11.06
C MET A 1 12.18 20.02 9.74
N GLN A 2 12.54 18.74 9.74
CA GLN A 2 12.63 17.97 8.50
C GLN A 2 11.20 17.60 8.08
N ILE A 3 10.82 17.97 6.87
CA ILE A 3 9.45 17.79 6.33
C ILE A 3 9.31 16.39 5.68
N THR A 4 10.41 15.81 5.23
CA THR A 4 10.46 14.52 4.54
C THR A 4 11.33 13.53 5.30
N ASN A 5 11.22 12.26 4.92
CA ASN A 5 12.14 11.20 5.35
C ASN A 5 13.59 11.53 4.95
N LYS A 6 14.56 10.76 5.48
CA LYS A 6 15.99 10.94 5.18
C LYS A 6 16.31 10.53 3.74
N ILE A 7 16.39 11.52 2.85
CA ILE A 7 16.70 11.33 1.43
C ILE A 7 17.99 12.09 1.09
N HIS A 8 19.01 11.37 0.59
CA HIS A 8 20.26 11.96 0.13
C HIS A 8 20.96 11.06 -0.91
N PHE A 9 21.82 11.62 -1.76
CA PHE A 9 22.48 10.87 -2.84
C PHE A 9 23.78 10.16 -2.44
N ARG A 10 24.15 10.16 -1.15
CA ARG A 10 25.40 9.53 -0.66
C ARG A 10 25.41 8.00 -0.77
N ASN A 11 24.24 7.37 -0.82
CA ASN A 11 24.07 5.92 -0.87
C ASN A 11 23.43 5.42 -2.17
N LEU A 12 23.56 6.17 -3.28
CA LEU A 12 22.84 5.92 -4.54
C LEU A 12 22.92 4.47 -5.04
N ARG A 13 24.09 3.82 -4.94
CA ARG A 13 24.24 2.41 -5.32
C ARG A 13 23.40 1.50 -4.42
N GLY A 14 23.52 1.64 -3.10
CA GLY A 14 22.77 0.83 -2.13
C GLY A 14 21.26 1.04 -2.26
N ASP A 15 20.83 2.29 -2.42
CA ASP A 15 19.43 2.65 -2.57
C ASP A 15 18.84 2.11 -3.88
N LEU A 16 19.59 2.17 -4.99
CA LEU A 16 19.15 1.63 -6.27
C LEU A 16 19.03 0.10 -6.25
N PHE A 17 20.06 -0.60 -5.79
CA PHE A 17 20.01 -2.07 -5.71
C PHE A 17 18.94 -2.53 -4.71
N GLY A 18 18.85 -1.89 -3.54
CA GLY A 18 17.84 -2.19 -2.54
C GLY A 18 16.42 -1.95 -3.05
N GLY A 19 16.18 -0.82 -3.71
CA GLY A 19 14.88 -0.47 -4.30
C GLY A 19 14.46 -1.43 -5.42
N VAL A 20 15.36 -1.79 -6.33
CA VAL A 20 15.08 -2.75 -7.41
C VAL A 20 14.79 -4.15 -6.85
N THR A 21 15.59 -4.63 -5.90
CA THR A 21 15.33 -5.93 -5.25
C THR A 21 14.00 -5.93 -4.51
N ALA A 22 13.68 -4.86 -3.77
CA ALA A 22 12.39 -4.72 -3.10
C ALA A 22 11.23 -4.71 -4.11
N ALA A 23 11.35 -4.01 -5.23
CA ALA A 23 10.33 -3.97 -6.28
C ALA A 23 10.06 -5.35 -6.90
N ILE A 24 11.11 -6.14 -7.16
CA ILE A 24 10.99 -7.51 -7.70
C ILE A 24 10.22 -8.42 -6.73
N ILE A 25 10.45 -8.28 -5.42
CA ILE A 25 9.78 -9.06 -4.38
C ILE A 25 8.33 -8.57 -4.18
N SER A 26 8.12 -7.25 -4.21
CA SER A 26 6.83 -6.57 -3.99
C SER A 26 5.81 -6.90 -5.10
N LEU A 27 6.23 -6.90 -6.37
CA LEU A 27 5.36 -7.10 -7.53
C LEU A 27 4.42 -8.32 -7.45
N PRO A 28 4.92 -9.55 -7.23
CA PRO A 28 4.07 -10.73 -7.12
C PRO A 28 3.16 -10.68 -5.87
N MET A 29 3.65 -10.13 -4.75
CA MET A 29 2.86 -10.01 -3.52
C MET A 29 1.71 -9.02 -3.69
N ALA A 30 1.96 -7.86 -4.32
CA ALA A 30 0.94 -6.86 -4.62
C ALA A 30 -0.19 -7.44 -5.48
N LEU A 31 0.15 -8.20 -6.52
CA LEU A 31 -0.83 -8.89 -7.36
C LEU A 31 -1.63 -9.93 -6.57
N ALA A 32 -0.96 -10.77 -5.80
CA ALA A 32 -1.60 -11.81 -5.00
C ALA A 32 -2.56 -11.22 -3.95
N PHE A 33 -2.13 -10.19 -3.23
CA PHE A 33 -2.92 -9.51 -2.23
C PHE A 33 -4.08 -8.71 -2.83
N GLY A 34 -3.87 -8.07 -3.98
CA GLY A 34 -4.94 -7.41 -4.72
C GLY A 34 -6.07 -8.36 -5.07
N VAL A 35 -5.75 -9.56 -5.59
CA VAL A 35 -6.74 -10.60 -5.89
C VAL A 35 -7.37 -11.15 -4.61
N ALA A 36 -6.58 -11.48 -3.59
CA ALA A 36 -7.08 -12.05 -2.33
C ALA A 36 -8.00 -11.10 -1.55
N SER A 37 -7.81 -9.79 -1.69
CA SER A 37 -8.68 -8.77 -1.08
C SER A 37 -10.08 -8.68 -1.70
N GLY A 38 -10.29 -9.28 -2.88
CA GLY A 38 -11.53 -9.11 -3.67
C GLY A 38 -11.61 -7.79 -4.45
N ALA A 39 -10.69 -6.84 -4.24
CA ALA A 39 -10.64 -5.58 -4.98
C ALA A 39 -10.01 -5.70 -6.39
N GLY A 40 -9.28 -6.79 -6.63
CA GLY A 40 -8.64 -7.10 -7.91
C GLY A 40 -7.14 -6.76 -7.94
N ALA A 41 -6.42 -7.42 -8.85
CA ALA A 41 -4.97 -7.29 -8.97
C ALA A 41 -4.49 -5.84 -9.19
N GLN A 42 -5.26 -5.06 -9.95
CA GLN A 42 -4.99 -3.64 -10.17
C GLN A 42 -4.94 -2.84 -8.87
N ALA A 43 -5.85 -3.10 -7.93
CA ALA A 43 -5.92 -2.38 -6.66
C ALA A 43 -4.69 -2.69 -5.79
N GLY A 44 -4.20 -3.93 -5.84
CA GLY A 44 -2.96 -4.33 -5.18
C GLY A 44 -1.74 -3.61 -5.74
N LEU A 45 -1.62 -3.52 -7.07
CA LEU A 45 -0.51 -2.79 -7.73
C LEU A 45 -0.54 -1.30 -7.42
N TYR A 46 -1.69 -0.64 -7.58
CA TYR A 46 -1.82 0.78 -7.25
C TYR A 46 -1.62 1.03 -5.75
N GLY A 47 -2.08 0.12 -4.90
CA GLY A 47 -1.83 0.16 -3.47
C GLY A 47 -0.34 0.12 -3.14
N ALA A 48 0.40 -0.84 -3.69
CA ALA A 48 1.86 -0.95 -3.49
C ALA A 48 2.60 0.30 -3.97
N PHE A 49 2.26 0.82 -5.15
CA PHE A 49 2.85 2.03 -5.69
C PHE A 49 2.56 3.27 -4.82
N CYS A 50 1.28 3.55 -4.55
CA CYS A 50 0.88 4.76 -3.83
C CYS A 50 1.38 4.73 -2.38
N VAL A 51 1.16 3.62 -1.67
CA VAL A 51 1.59 3.48 -0.28
C VAL A 51 3.12 3.52 -0.19
N GLY A 52 3.83 2.82 -1.07
CA GLY A 52 5.28 2.82 -1.10
C GLY A 52 5.87 4.20 -1.37
N PHE A 53 5.31 4.94 -2.33
CA PHE A 53 5.78 6.29 -2.66
C PHE A 53 5.53 7.28 -1.51
N PHE A 54 4.31 7.37 -1.00
CA PHE A 54 3.98 8.37 0.02
C PHE A 54 4.58 8.04 1.38
N ALA A 55 4.57 6.77 1.79
CA ALA A 55 5.15 6.37 3.07
C ALA A 55 6.68 6.48 3.07
N SER A 56 7.37 6.22 1.95
CA SER A 56 8.82 6.43 1.87
C SER A 56 9.20 7.91 1.89
N LEU A 57 8.40 8.78 1.27
CA LEU A 57 8.65 10.23 1.19
C LEU A 57 8.37 10.96 2.52
N PHE A 58 7.24 10.67 3.16
CA PHE A 58 6.76 11.36 4.37
C PHE A 58 6.93 10.55 5.67
N GLY A 59 7.43 9.33 5.60
CA GLY A 59 7.66 8.48 6.77
C GLY A 59 8.88 8.86 7.61
N GLY A 60 9.05 8.19 8.75
CA GLY A 60 10.16 8.40 9.68
C GLY A 60 11.31 7.39 9.57
N THR A 61 11.15 6.33 8.78
CA THR A 61 12.11 5.21 8.68
C THR A 61 12.69 5.14 7.26
N PRO A 62 14.00 5.35 7.07
CA PRO A 62 14.60 5.52 5.73
C PRO A 62 14.60 4.26 4.86
N THR A 63 14.61 3.08 5.47
CA THR A 63 14.67 1.79 4.76
C THR A 63 13.35 1.04 4.78
N LEU A 64 12.26 1.68 5.22
CA LEU A 64 10.96 1.04 5.30
C LEU A 64 10.31 0.94 3.91
N ILE A 65 10.00 -0.29 3.50
CA ILE A 65 9.19 -0.57 2.32
C ILE A 65 7.74 -0.70 2.78
N SER A 66 6.84 0.07 2.16
CA SER A 66 5.43 0.08 2.52
C SER A 66 4.58 -0.35 1.32
N GLU A 67 3.68 -1.28 1.53
CA GLU A 67 2.84 -1.89 0.51
C GLU A 67 1.67 -2.66 1.18
N PRO A 68 0.68 -3.17 0.43
CA PRO A 68 -0.32 -4.09 0.99
C PRO A 68 0.35 -5.31 1.63
N THR A 69 -0.02 -5.62 2.87
CA THR A 69 0.52 -6.77 3.62
C THR A 69 -0.55 -7.85 3.81
N GLY A 70 -0.14 -9.06 4.20
CA GLY A 70 -1.07 -10.14 4.51
C GLY A 70 -2.17 -9.75 5.51
N PRO A 71 -1.85 -9.21 6.70
CA PRO A 71 -2.87 -8.79 7.66
C PRO A 71 -3.82 -7.72 7.11
N MET A 72 -3.30 -6.70 6.41
CA MET A 72 -4.12 -5.68 5.78
C MET A 72 -5.03 -6.25 4.69
N THR A 73 -4.55 -7.24 3.94
CA THR A 73 -5.32 -7.92 2.89
C THR A 73 -6.49 -8.69 3.47
N VAL A 74 -6.28 -9.44 4.57
CA VAL A 74 -7.35 -10.18 5.25
C VAL A 74 -8.43 -9.22 5.76
N VAL A 75 -8.04 -8.10 6.38
CA VAL A 75 -8.99 -7.07 6.82
C VAL A 75 -9.72 -6.47 5.61
N MET A 76 -8.99 -6.17 4.53
CA MET A 76 -9.60 -5.61 3.33
C MET A 76 -10.57 -6.58 2.66
N THR A 77 -10.31 -7.90 2.65
CA THR A 77 -11.26 -8.92 2.20
C THR A 77 -12.56 -8.81 3.00
N ALA A 78 -12.49 -8.68 4.33
CA ALA A 78 -13.67 -8.54 5.17
C ALA A 78 -14.42 -7.22 4.88
N VAL A 79 -13.70 -6.11 4.73
CA VAL A 79 -14.30 -4.80 4.40
C VAL A 79 -14.96 -4.81 3.03
N VAL A 80 -14.26 -5.28 1.98
CA VAL A 80 -14.80 -5.38 0.62
C VAL A 80 -16.04 -6.25 0.59
N THR A 81 -15.98 -7.44 1.21
CA THR A 81 -17.10 -8.38 1.23
C THR A 81 -18.31 -7.77 1.95
N THR A 82 -18.11 -7.15 3.10
CA THR A 82 -19.21 -6.54 3.88
C THR A 82 -19.83 -5.33 3.20
N MET A 83 -19.00 -4.47 2.57
CA MET A 83 -19.48 -3.27 1.89
C MET A 83 -20.23 -3.59 0.59
N ILE A 84 -19.74 -4.55 -0.21
CA ILE A 84 -20.44 -5.02 -1.42
C ILE A 84 -21.75 -5.71 -1.04
N ALA A 85 -21.76 -6.52 0.02
CA ALA A 85 -22.98 -7.18 0.49
C ALA A 85 -24.05 -6.16 0.93
N ALA A 86 -23.64 -5.04 1.55
CA ALA A 86 -24.56 -3.98 1.97
C ALA A 86 -25.03 -3.11 0.79
N ASN A 87 -24.16 -2.81 -0.17
CA ASN A 87 -24.48 -2.00 -1.35
C ASN A 87 -23.70 -2.49 -2.58
N PRO A 88 -24.30 -3.30 -3.47
CA PRO A 88 -23.58 -3.88 -4.60
C PRO A 88 -23.04 -2.86 -5.61
N GLU A 89 -23.72 -1.72 -5.79
CA GLU A 89 -23.31 -0.68 -6.75
C GLU A 89 -22.13 0.15 -6.23
N ASN A 90 -22.13 0.47 -4.93
CA ASN A 90 -21.16 1.40 -4.34
C ASN A 90 -20.19 0.77 -3.33
N GLY A 91 -20.33 -0.52 -3.01
CA GLY A 91 -19.58 -1.18 -1.95
C GLY A 91 -18.06 -1.14 -2.13
N MET A 92 -17.59 -1.22 -3.38
CA MET A 92 -16.17 -1.04 -3.69
C MET A 92 -15.67 0.37 -3.39
N ALA A 93 -16.45 1.40 -3.77
CA ALA A 93 -16.11 2.79 -3.47
C ALA A 93 -16.14 3.07 -1.95
N MET A 94 -17.10 2.47 -1.24
CA MET A 94 -17.17 2.52 0.22
C MET A 94 -15.94 1.86 0.86
N ALA A 95 -15.50 0.70 0.37
CA ALA A 95 -14.30 0.02 0.87
C ALA A 95 -13.03 0.89 0.68
N PHE A 96 -12.86 1.53 -0.47
CA PHE A 96 -11.75 2.47 -0.67
C PHE A 96 -11.86 3.72 0.21
N THR A 97 -13.07 4.19 0.50
CA THR A 97 -13.30 5.29 1.45
C THR A 97 -12.84 4.88 2.85
N VAL A 98 -13.07 3.63 3.28
CA VAL A 98 -12.54 3.10 4.55
C VAL A 98 -11.00 3.16 4.57
N VAL A 99 -10.33 2.82 3.47
CA VAL A 99 -8.86 2.94 3.37
C VAL A 99 -8.40 4.39 3.55
N MET A 100 -9.11 5.35 2.93
CA MET A 100 -8.79 6.78 3.10
C MET A 100 -9.01 7.24 4.55
N MET A 101 -10.11 6.83 5.19
CA MET A 101 -10.37 7.12 6.60
C MET A 101 -9.31 6.49 7.52
N ALA A 102 -8.87 5.26 7.23
CA ALA A 102 -7.79 4.61 7.96
C ALA A 102 -6.49 5.42 7.86
N GLY A 103 -6.18 5.98 6.68
CA GLY A 103 -5.05 6.90 6.50
C GLY A 103 -5.19 8.17 7.36
N VAL A 104 -6.38 8.76 7.42
CA VAL A 104 -6.64 9.93 8.30
C VAL A 104 -6.44 9.59 9.77
N PHE A 105 -6.84 8.41 10.22
CA PHE A 105 -6.61 7.97 11.60
C PHE A 105 -5.13 7.65 11.93
N GLN A 106 -4.30 7.41 10.92
CA GLN A 106 -2.87 7.14 11.10
C GLN A 106 -2.02 8.41 11.23
N ILE A 107 -2.54 9.56 10.78
CA ILE A 107 -1.89 10.88 10.88
C ILE A 107 -2.03 11.42 12.30
#